data_AF-A0A0G0VDZ1-F1
#
_entry.id   AF-A0A0G0VDZ1-F1
#
_cell.length_a   1.000
_cell.length_b   1.000
_cell.length_c   1.000
_cell.angle_alpha   90.00
_cell.angle_beta   90.00
_cell.angle_gamma   90.00
#
_symmetry.space_group_name_H-M   'P 1'
#
loop_
_entity.id
_entity.type
_entity.pdbx_description
1 polymer ?
#
loop_
_entity_poly.entity_id
_entity_poly.type
_entity_poly.pdbx_seq_one_letter_code
_entity_poly.pdbx_strand_id
1 'polypeptide(L)'
;MANPPFNVNGIDKERIKDDPRFPYGIPRNDNGNYIWIQLFLSALKNTGRAGFVMANSASDAGHSEKEIRMKIIEDDLVDVMIVVGPNMFYNVVIPVTLWFLDKGKKKTDRKGKILFIDARSIYHQIDRAHREWTDKHVEYIAEIVQRYRGEKGTEKYTDIKGICRVATIQQVREAGYSLNPNDYVGIADRINDALPLRDQFEKLNNFLKEQTINSQKLKPEIVKTIQSYAKLDWKHVDFSSVEVLEQLIHLIYVEWFVNYRYPGHEKIKMVDSGTDFGKIPMGWEIKSIGEKITILKGKNITQNTISAGEVPVVAGGMGPAYYHNTSNASGPVITVSASGANAGFVNLYFEETTKRNYPQTERCGTGTCLSKGSYEY
;
A
#
# COMPACT_ATOMS: atom_id res chain seq x y z
N MET A 1 -14.84 -18.02 11.71
CA MET A 1 -14.00 -17.34 10.70
C MET A 1 -14.75 -17.35 9.38
N ALA A 2 -14.59 -16.36 8.52
CA ALA A 2 -15.29 -16.33 7.23
C ALA A 2 -14.52 -15.57 6.14
N ASN A 3 -14.74 -15.95 4.88
CA ASN A 3 -14.35 -15.19 3.71
C ASN A 3 -15.58 -15.13 2.78
N PRO A 4 -16.56 -14.24 3.05
CA PRO A 4 -17.78 -14.16 2.26
C PRO A 4 -17.49 -13.63 0.84
N PRO A 5 -18.39 -13.88 -0.12
CA PRO A 5 -18.34 -13.18 -1.40
C PRO A 5 -18.46 -11.67 -1.18
N PHE A 6 -17.57 -10.90 -1.80
CA PHE A 6 -17.52 -9.44 -1.65
C PHE A 6 -18.46 -8.73 -2.61
N ASN A 7 -19.03 -7.60 -2.16
CA ASN A 7 -19.86 -6.71 -2.99
C ASN A 7 -21.00 -7.44 -3.71
N VAL A 8 -21.64 -8.39 -3.01
CA VAL A 8 -22.80 -9.12 -3.55
C VAL A 8 -23.97 -8.17 -3.71
N ASN A 9 -24.54 -8.14 -4.92
CA ASN A 9 -25.72 -7.37 -5.26
C ASN A 9 -26.97 -8.26 -5.26
N GLY A 10 -28.16 -7.66 -5.33
CA GLY A 10 -29.42 -8.39 -5.51
C GLY A 10 -29.88 -9.14 -4.26
N ILE A 11 -29.42 -8.76 -3.07
CA ILE A 11 -29.94 -9.29 -1.81
C ILE A 11 -31.36 -8.75 -1.61
N ASP A 12 -32.34 -9.64 -1.45
CA ASP A 12 -33.72 -9.28 -1.13
C ASP A 12 -33.81 -8.72 0.31
N LYS A 13 -33.76 -7.39 0.40
CA LYS A 13 -33.78 -6.65 1.67
C LYS A 13 -35.14 -6.64 2.34
N GLU A 14 -36.21 -6.71 1.56
CA GLU A 14 -37.57 -6.77 2.12
C GLU A 14 -37.78 -8.06 2.91
N ARG A 15 -37.19 -9.17 2.44
CA ARG A 15 -37.24 -10.45 3.13
C ARG A 15 -36.50 -10.46 4.47
N ILE A 16 -35.52 -9.58 4.67
CA ILE A 16 -34.65 -9.57 5.88
C ILE A 16 -34.82 -8.32 6.75
N LYS A 17 -35.73 -7.41 6.42
CA LYS A 17 -35.86 -6.11 7.10
C LYS A 17 -36.19 -6.19 8.60
N ASP A 18 -36.95 -7.22 8.99
CA ASP A 18 -37.40 -7.44 10.37
C ASP A 18 -36.58 -8.54 11.08
N ASP A 19 -35.50 -9.00 10.46
CA ASP A 19 -34.69 -10.09 10.99
C ASP A 19 -33.78 -9.57 12.12
N PRO A 20 -33.86 -10.16 13.34
CA PRO A 20 -33.11 -9.70 14.51
C PRO A 20 -31.59 -9.83 14.37
N ARG A 21 -31.10 -10.54 13.34
CA ARG A 21 -29.67 -10.68 13.04
C ARG A 21 -29.05 -9.39 12.48
N PHE A 22 -29.84 -8.37 12.14
CA PHE A 22 -29.37 -7.08 11.63
C PHE A 22 -29.68 -5.93 12.59
N PRO A 23 -29.10 -5.94 13.82
CA PRO A 23 -29.48 -5.01 14.89
C PRO A 23 -29.13 -3.55 14.60
N TYR A 24 -28.30 -3.27 13.60
CA TYR A 24 -27.91 -1.90 13.24
C TYR A 24 -28.65 -1.34 12.02
N GLY A 25 -29.57 -2.14 11.46
CA GLY A 25 -30.37 -1.83 10.29
C GLY A 25 -29.83 -2.44 8.99
N ILE A 26 -30.61 -2.31 7.93
CA ILE A 26 -30.28 -2.83 6.61
C ILE A 26 -29.62 -1.72 5.77
N PRO A 27 -28.45 -1.97 5.14
CA PRO A 27 -27.83 -1.00 4.24
C PRO A 27 -28.73 -0.72 3.03
N ARG A 28 -28.90 0.55 2.68
CA ARG A 28 -29.65 0.99 1.49
C ARG A 28 -28.92 0.66 0.19
N ASN A 29 -27.59 0.76 0.20
CA ASN A 29 -26.73 0.43 -0.94
C ASN A 29 -26.93 -1.04 -1.36
N ASP A 30 -27.03 -1.32 -2.66
CA ASP A 30 -27.05 -2.70 -3.17
C ASP A 30 -25.65 -3.32 -3.05
N ASN A 31 -25.28 -3.69 -1.82
CA ASN A 31 -24.00 -4.29 -1.46
C ASN A 31 -24.17 -5.13 -0.20
N GLY A 32 -23.81 -6.40 -0.28
CA GLY A 32 -23.93 -7.36 0.81
C GLY A 32 -22.89 -7.28 1.91
N ASN A 33 -21.87 -6.42 1.80
CA ASN A 33 -20.76 -6.39 2.76
C ASN A 33 -21.23 -6.21 4.21
N TYR A 34 -22.09 -5.22 4.46
CA TYR A 34 -22.63 -4.96 5.81
C TYR A 34 -23.78 -5.89 6.23
N ILE A 35 -24.32 -6.68 5.29
CA ILE A 35 -25.19 -7.82 5.63
C ILE A 35 -24.34 -8.93 6.24
N TRP A 36 -23.22 -9.30 5.59
CA TRP A 36 -22.32 -10.32 6.09
C TRP A 36 -21.71 -9.97 7.45
N ILE A 37 -21.21 -8.73 7.61
CA ILE A 37 -20.61 -8.27 8.87
C ILE A 37 -21.59 -8.40 10.04
N GLN A 38 -22.84 -7.96 9.85
CA GLN A 38 -23.87 -8.07 10.88
C GLN A 38 -24.25 -9.53 11.16
N LEU A 39 -24.35 -10.36 10.12
CA LEU A 39 -24.62 -11.79 10.28
C LEU A 39 -23.55 -12.47 11.14
N PHE A 40 -22.27 -12.20 10.87
CA PHE A 40 -21.15 -12.73 11.67
C PHE A 40 -21.24 -12.28 13.11
N LEU A 41 -21.54 -11.00 13.35
CA LEU A 41 -21.69 -10.45 14.69
C LEU A 41 -22.88 -11.06 15.45
N SER A 42 -24.00 -11.30 14.77
CA SER A 42 -25.21 -11.89 15.37
C SER A 42 -24.97 -13.31 15.88
N ALA A 43 -24.10 -14.07 15.20
CA ALA A 43 -23.73 -15.43 15.56
C ALA A 43 -22.79 -15.50 16.78
N LEU A 44 -22.19 -14.40 17.22
CA LEU A 44 -21.26 -14.40 18.36
C LEU A 44 -21.99 -14.37 19.71
N LYS A 45 -21.59 -15.27 20.62
CA LYS A 45 -21.87 -15.14 22.06
C LYS A 45 -21.22 -13.89 22.66
N ASN A 46 -21.60 -13.49 23.87
CA ASN A 46 -21.09 -12.28 24.54
C ASN A 46 -19.57 -12.22 24.78
N THR A 47 -18.87 -13.35 24.73
CA THR A 47 -17.40 -13.45 24.80
C THR A 47 -16.78 -13.98 23.50
N GLY A 48 -17.58 -14.04 22.44
CA GLY A 48 -17.21 -14.56 21.14
C GLY A 48 -16.34 -13.59 20.36
N ARG A 49 -15.51 -14.16 19.49
CA ARG A 49 -14.67 -13.44 18.53
C ARG A 49 -14.98 -13.90 17.12
N ALA A 50 -14.91 -12.98 16.17
CA ALA A 50 -14.94 -13.29 14.75
C ALA A 50 -13.65 -12.77 14.10
N GLY A 51 -13.16 -13.50 13.11
CA GLY A 51 -12.14 -13.05 12.17
C GLY A 51 -12.66 -13.32 10.77
N PHE A 52 -12.69 -12.31 9.91
CA PHE A 52 -13.19 -12.47 8.55
C PHE A 52 -12.53 -11.51 7.56
N VAL A 53 -12.56 -11.90 6.29
CA VAL A 53 -12.03 -11.10 5.18
C VAL A 53 -13.15 -10.25 4.60
N MET A 54 -12.86 -8.99 4.30
CA MET A 54 -13.76 -8.11 3.54
C MET A 54 -13.00 -7.37 2.46
N ALA A 55 -13.71 -6.92 1.42
CA ALA A 55 -13.16 -5.93 0.50
C ALA A 55 -12.72 -4.66 1.25
N ASN A 56 -11.61 -4.05 0.83
CA ASN A 56 -11.09 -2.82 1.43
C ASN A 56 -12.14 -1.70 1.51
N SER A 57 -13.01 -1.60 0.51
CA SER A 57 -14.08 -0.60 0.45
C SER A 57 -15.09 -0.71 1.60
N ALA A 58 -15.20 -1.86 2.29
CA ALA A 58 -16.05 -1.97 3.46
C ALA A 58 -15.51 -1.16 4.66
N SER A 59 -14.19 -0.95 4.75
CA SER A 59 -13.56 -0.23 5.86
C SER A 59 -13.87 1.27 5.88
N ASP A 60 -14.19 1.87 4.74
CA ASP A 60 -14.45 3.30 4.56
C ASP A 60 -15.77 3.60 3.82
N ALA A 61 -16.60 2.59 3.54
CA ALA A 61 -17.89 2.74 2.85
C ALA A 61 -18.75 3.91 3.38
N GLY A 62 -19.41 4.64 2.48
CA GLY A 62 -20.23 5.80 2.81
C GLY A 62 -21.70 5.48 3.14
N HIS A 63 -22.52 6.54 3.28
CA HIS A 63 -23.98 6.48 3.39
C HIS A 63 -24.48 5.51 4.50
N SER A 64 -25.49 4.67 4.21
CA SER A 64 -26.05 3.75 5.20
C SER A 64 -25.05 2.72 5.74
N GLU A 65 -24.02 2.37 4.97
CA GLU A 65 -22.96 1.47 5.45
C GLU A 65 -22.07 2.17 6.47
N LYS A 66 -21.79 3.48 6.28
CA LYS A 66 -21.15 4.31 7.29
C LYS A 66 -21.98 4.37 8.57
N GLU A 67 -23.29 4.57 8.46
CA GLU A 67 -24.20 4.62 9.62
C GLU A 67 -24.16 3.31 10.43
N ILE A 68 -24.14 2.16 9.76
CA ILE A 68 -24.00 0.84 10.42
C ILE A 68 -22.61 0.71 11.04
N ARG A 69 -21.54 1.08 10.31
CA ARG A 69 -20.16 1.03 10.81
C ARG A 69 -19.98 1.86 12.08
N MET A 70 -20.54 3.07 12.09
CA MET A 70 -20.54 3.96 13.25
C MET A 70 -21.10 3.22 14.47
N LYS A 71 -22.29 2.63 14.36
CA LYS A 71 -22.92 1.90 15.48
C LYS A 71 -22.07 0.72 15.95
N ILE A 72 -21.47 -0.05 15.04
CA ILE A 72 -20.58 -1.18 15.40
C ILE A 72 -19.32 -0.69 16.14
N ILE A 73 -18.75 0.44 15.73
CA ILE A 73 -17.58 1.05 16.38
C ILE A 73 -17.95 1.60 17.75
N GLU A 74 -19.09 2.31 17.85
CA GLU A 74 -19.61 2.87 19.10
C GLU A 74 -19.95 1.79 20.12
N ASP A 75 -20.42 0.64 19.65
CA ASP A 75 -20.60 -0.55 20.45
C ASP A 75 -19.27 -1.25 20.78
N ASP A 76 -18.10 -0.66 20.50
CA ASP A 76 -16.76 -1.14 20.86
C ASP A 76 -16.55 -2.64 20.52
N LEU A 77 -17.02 -3.04 19.33
CA LEU A 77 -16.99 -4.43 18.87
C LEU A 77 -15.78 -4.75 18.00
N VAL A 78 -15.24 -3.74 17.30
CA VAL A 78 -14.06 -3.88 16.44
C VAL A 78 -12.81 -3.95 17.31
N ASP A 79 -12.01 -5.00 17.16
CA ASP A 79 -10.80 -5.25 17.96
C ASP A 79 -9.53 -4.94 17.15
N VAL A 80 -9.41 -5.55 15.98
CA VAL A 80 -8.23 -5.43 15.11
C VAL A 80 -8.66 -5.28 13.66
N MET A 81 -7.99 -4.37 12.95
CA MET A 81 -8.13 -4.13 11.52
C MET A 81 -6.76 -4.33 10.86
N ILE A 82 -6.69 -5.17 9.83
CA ILE A 82 -5.45 -5.44 9.09
C ILE A 82 -5.69 -5.21 7.61
N VAL A 83 -4.99 -4.26 6.99
CA VAL A 83 -5.03 -4.10 5.53
C VAL A 83 -3.98 -5.00 4.89
N VAL A 84 -4.42 -5.73 3.88
CA VAL A 84 -3.63 -6.72 3.15
C VAL A 84 -3.40 -6.22 1.73
N GLY A 85 -2.18 -6.45 1.22
CA GLY A 85 -1.79 -6.07 -0.13
C GLY A 85 -2.59 -6.79 -1.23
N PRO A 86 -2.48 -6.31 -2.48
CA PRO A 86 -3.03 -7.02 -3.64
C PRO A 86 -2.30 -8.36 -3.85
N ASN A 87 -2.81 -9.19 -4.78
CA ASN A 87 -2.18 -10.44 -5.23
C ASN A 87 -2.11 -11.58 -4.20
N MET A 88 -2.86 -11.48 -3.10
CA MET A 88 -2.95 -12.53 -2.07
C MET A 88 -4.02 -13.60 -2.36
N PHE A 89 -4.76 -13.46 -3.47
CA PHE A 89 -5.74 -14.45 -3.94
C PHE A 89 -5.30 -15.00 -5.30
N TYR A 90 -5.60 -16.27 -5.54
CA TYR A 90 -5.26 -16.96 -6.80
C TYR A 90 -6.01 -16.41 -8.03
N ASN A 91 -7.24 -15.92 -7.84
CA ASN A 91 -8.12 -15.59 -8.97
C ASN A 91 -8.36 -14.08 -9.16
N VAL A 92 -7.95 -13.25 -8.20
CA VAL A 92 -8.23 -11.81 -8.21
C VAL A 92 -7.08 -11.02 -7.57
N VAL A 93 -6.80 -9.84 -8.12
CA VAL A 93 -5.72 -8.93 -7.68
C VAL A 93 -6.15 -7.99 -6.55
N ILE A 94 -7.40 -8.08 -6.10
CA ILE A 94 -7.98 -7.10 -5.17
C ILE A 94 -7.30 -7.14 -3.78
N PRO A 95 -6.98 -5.98 -3.19
CA PRO A 95 -6.57 -5.90 -1.80
C PRO A 95 -7.78 -6.05 -0.88
N VAL A 96 -7.55 -6.56 0.33
CA VAL A 96 -8.60 -6.88 1.31
C VAL A 96 -8.22 -6.42 2.70
N THR A 97 -9.23 -6.32 3.56
CA THR A 97 -9.03 -6.03 4.98
C THR A 97 -9.47 -7.24 5.78
N LEU A 98 -8.65 -7.66 6.76
CA LEU A 98 -9.05 -8.61 7.78
C LEU A 98 -9.66 -7.83 8.95
N TRP A 99 -10.87 -8.24 9.32
CA TRP A 99 -11.62 -7.67 10.43
C TRP A 99 -11.64 -8.67 11.57
N PHE A 100 -11.33 -8.20 12.76
CA PHE A 100 -11.50 -8.97 13.99
C PHE A 100 -12.49 -8.27 14.91
N LEU A 101 -13.56 -8.96 15.25
CA LEU A 101 -14.54 -8.52 16.24
C LEU A 101 -14.33 -9.30 17.54
N ASP A 102 -14.48 -8.64 18.69
CA ASP A 102 -14.37 -9.26 20.01
C ASP A 102 -15.42 -8.68 20.97
N LYS A 103 -16.52 -9.41 21.21
CA LYS A 103 -17.56 -8.96 22.17
C LYS A 103 -17.06 -8.90 23.62
N GLY A 104 -15.96 -9.58 23.93
CA GLY A 104 -15.35 -9.61 25.25
C GLY A 104 -14.39 -8.44 25.54
N LYS A 105 -13.94 -7.68 24.53
CA LYS A 105 -12.87 -6.67 24.71
C LYS A 105 -13.24 -5.52 25.65
N LYS A 106 -14.54 -5.21 25.78
CA LYS A 106 -15.05 -4.20 26.72
C LYS A 106 -14.68 -4.46 28.18
N LYS A 107 -14.35 -5.70 28.53
CA LYS A 107 -13.97 -6.14 29.88
C LYS A 107 -12.45 -6.21 30.09
N THR A 108 -11.66 -5.69 29.15
CA THR A 108 -10.19 -5.69 29.20
C THR A 108 -9.66 -4.28 28.97
N ASP A 109 -8.35 -4.09 29.09
CA ASP A 109 -7.68 -2.79 28.87
C ASP A 109 -7.71 -2.28 27.41
N ARG A 110 -8.35 -3.05 26.53
CA ARG A 110 -8.62 -2.75 25.12
C ARG A 110 -9.95 -2.02 24.91
N LYS A 111 -10.75 -1.83 25.97
CA LYS A 111 -12.00 -1.07 25.90
C LYS A 111 -11.76 0.30 25.26
N GLY A 112 -12.55 0.62 24.25
CA GLY A 112 -12.50 1.88 23.51
C GLY A 112 -11.27 2.06 22.62
N LYS A 113 -10.53 0.99 22.32
CA LYS A 113 -9.31 1.02 21.49
C LYS A 113 -9.38 0.03 20.34
N ILE A 114 -8.90 0.38 19.16
CA ILE A 114 -8.81 -0.50 18.00
C ILE A 114 -7.36 -0.57 17.56
N LEU A 115 -6.85 -1.77 17.30
CA LEU A 115 -5.53 -1.96 16.70
C LEU A 115 -5.64 -1.93 15.18
N PHE A 116 -4.84 -1.09 14.54
CA PHE A 116 -4.70 -1.00 13.09
C PHE A 116 -3.33 -1.53 12.67
N ILE A 117 -3.29 -2.38 11.64
CA ILE A 117 -2.06 -2.94 11.08
C ILE A 117 -2.06 -2.75 9.55
N ASP A 118 -0.97 -2.23 9.01
CA ASP A 118 -0.68 -2.22 7.57
C ASP A 118 0.28 -3.35 7.21
N ALA A 119 -0.28 -4.39 6.58
CA ALA A 119 0.47 -5.56 6.13
C ALA A 119 0.66 -5.59 4.61
N ARG A 120 0.46 -4.47 3.90
CA ARG A 120 0.56 -4.43 2.42
C ARG A 120 1.98 -4.68 1.91
N SER A 121 2.98 -4.30 2.69
CA SER A 121 4.40 -4.52 2.39
C SER A 121 4.96 -5.81 3.01
N ILE A 122 4.13 -6.58 3.73
CA ILE A 122 4.54 -7.84 4.35
C ILE A 122 4.08 -8.97 3.43
N TYR A 123 4.97 -9.53 2.63
CA TYR A 123 4.66 -10.67 1.78
C TYR A 123 5.94 -11.35 1.28
N HIS A 124 5.81 -12.62 0.89
CA HIS A 124 6.73 -13.26 -0.02
C HIS A 124 6.11 -13.24 -1.42
N GLN A 125 6.89 -12.86 -2.43
CA GLN A 125 6.43 -12.89 -3.82
C GLN A 125 6.68 -14.29 -4.39
N ILE A 126 5.62 -15.00 -4.76
CA ILE A 126 5.73 -16.33 -5.39
C ILE A 126 6.10 -16.18 -6.87
N ASP A 127 5.34 -15.36 -7.58
CA ASP A 127 5.53 -15.06 -9.01
C ASP A 127 5.04 -13.64 -9.33
N ARG A 128 4.98 -13.22 -10.60
CA ARG A 128 4.54 -11.84 -10.95
C ARG A 128 3.11 -11.51 -10.52
N ALA A 129 2.24 -12.50 -10.41
CA ALA A 129 0.81 -12.36 -10.15
C ALA A 129 0.40 -12.72 -8.71
N HIS A 130 1.22 -13.49 -7.98
CA HIS A 130 0.85 -14.05 -6.68
C HIS A 130 1.85 -13.73 -5.56
N ARG A 131 1.27 -13.44 -4.40
CA ARG A 131 1.95 -13.18 -3.13
C ARG A 131 1.38 -14.09 -2.04
N GLU A 132 2.19 -14.35 -1.03
CA GLU A 132 1.78 -15.11 0.13
C GLU A 132 2.37 -14.58 1.44
N TRP A 133 1.81 -15.05 2.54
CA TRP A 133 2.45 -14.96 3.85
C TRP A 133 3.08 -16.31 4.17
N THR A 134 4.38 -16.29 4.45
CA THR A 134 5.06 -17.43 5.07
C THR A 134 4.66 -17.52 6.53
N ASP A 135 4.97 -18.64 7.19
CA ASP A 135 4.72 -18.82 8.62
C ASP A 135 5.33 -17.68 9.45
N LYS A 136 6.54 -17.22 9.09
CA LYS A 136 7.20 -16.08 9.75
C LYS A 136 6.43 -14.77 9.62
N HIS A 137 5.82 -14.51 8.46
CA HIS A 137 4.99 -13.32 8.25
C HIS A 137 3.72 -13.39 9.10
N VAL A 138 3.09 -14.57 9.16
CA VAL A 138 1.90 -14.78 10.01
C VAL A 138 2.25 -14.64 11.48
N GLU A 139 3.36 -15.24 11.93
CA GLU A 139 3.88 -15.11 13.30
C GLU A 139 4.14 -13.66 13.67
N TYR A 140 4.84 -12.90 12.81
CA TYR A 140 5.12 -11.49 13.05
C TYR A 140 3.84 -10.66 13.24
N ILE A 141 2.84 -10.84 12.36
CA ILE A 141 1.56 -10.13 12.47
C ILE A 141 0.80 -10.58 13.73
N ALA A 142 0.81 -11.88 14.03
CA ALA A 142 0.18 -12.43 15.21
C ALA A 142 0.81 -11.91 16.50
N GLU A 143 2.14 -11.81 16.57
CA GLU A 143 2.86 -11.24 17.71
C GLU A 143 2.42 -9.81 18.01
N ILE A 144 2.24 -8.96 17.00
CA ILE A 144 1.73 -7.59 17.20
C ILE A 144 0.37 -7.63 17.90
N VAL A 145 -0.53 -8.52 17.45
CA VAL A 145 -1.86 -8.69 18.04
C VAL A 145 -1.78 -9.26 19.46
N GLN A 146 -0.92 -10.24 19.71
CA GLN A 146 -0.74 -10.85 21.04
C GLN A 146 -0.18 -9.83 22.05
N ARG A 147 0.84 -9.05 21.64
CA ARG A 147 1.38 -7.93 22.44
C ARG A 147 0.30 -6.90 22.75
N TYR A 148 -0.51 -6.52 21.76
CA TYR A 148 -1.64 -5.59 21.94
C TYR A 148 -2.69 -6.14 22.93
N ARG A 149 -2.96 -7.43 22.88
CA ARG A 149 -3.88 -8.12 23.79
C ARG A 149 -3.31 -8.38 25.18
N GLY A 150 -2.00 -8.17 25.38
CA GLY A 150 -1.32 -8.45 26.63
C GLY A 150 -1.31 -9.93 26.97
N GLU A 151 -1.12 -10.80 25.97
CA GLU A 151 -1.07 -12.25 26.19
C GLU A 151 0.16 -12.65 27.02
N LYS A 152 0.08 -13.76 27.76
CA LYS A 152 1.17 -14.17 28.66
C LYS A 152 2.44 -14.47 27.85
N GLY A 153 3.57 -13.94 28.31
CA GLY A 153 4.86 -14.17 27.67
C GLY A 153 5.19 -13.21 26.53
N THR A 154 4.30 -12.28 26.18
CA THR A 154 4.61 -11.24 25.18
C THR A 154 5.18 -9.98 25.82
N GLU A 155 6.07 -9.31 25.09
CA GLU A 155 6.53 -7.97 25.43
C GLU A 155 5.39 -6.96 25.43
N LYS A 156 5.63 -5.79 26.04
CA LYS A 156 4.68 -4.68 26.02
C LYS A 156 4.50 -4.18 24.59
N TYR A 157 3.25 -4.01 24.18
CA TYR A 157 2.92 -3.40 22.88
C TYR A 157 3.46 -1.97 22.75
N THR A 158 3.99 -1.66 21.58
CA THR A 158 4.37 -0.31 21.15
C THR A 158 3.89 -0.08 19.72
N ASP A 159 3.41 1.13 19.43
CA ASP A 159 3.11 1.53 18.05
C ASP A 159 4.38 1.51 17.21
N ILE A 160 4.25 1.09 15.95
CA ILE A 160 5.33 1.08 14.96
C ILE A 160 4.85 1.86 13.76
N LYS A 161 5.43 3.04 13.53
CA LYS A 161 5.03 3.93 12.43
C LYS A 161 5.10 3.19 11.09
N GLY A 162 4.04 3.28 10.29
CA GLY A 162 3.91 2.57 9.02
C GLY A 162 3.53 1.10 9.11
N ILE A 163 3.47 0.52 10.31
CA ILE A 163 3.15 -0.91 10.50
C ILE A 163 1.93 -1.09 11.38
N CYS A 164 1.92 -0.53 12.59
CA CYS A 164 0.80 -0.69 13.51
C CYS A 164 0.59 0.52 14.44
N ARG A 165 -0.68 0.77 14.76
CA ARG A 165 -1.08 1.81 15.72
C ARG A 165 -2.35 1.41 16.46
N VAL A 166 -2.40 1.69 17.76
CA VAL A 166 -3.65 1.67 18.52
C VAL A 166 -4.30 3.05 18.48
N ALA A 167 -5.53 3.12 18.00
CA ALA A 167 -6.34 4.33 18.05
C ALA A 167 -7.52 4.16 19.01
N THR A 168 -7.89 5.25 19.68
CA THR A 168 -9.11 5.29 20.49
C THR A 168 -10.34 5.44 19.59
N ILE A 169 -11.52 5.05 20.08
CA ILE A 169 -12.79 5.33 19.37
C ILE A 169 -12.92 6.83 19.06
N GLN A 170 -12.46 7.72 19.95
CA GLN A 170 -12.49 9.16 19.72
C GLN A 170 -11.65 9.57 18.49
N GLN A 171 -10.43 9.05 18.36
CA GLN A 171 -9.60 9.28 17.15
C GLN A 171 -10.26 8.69 15.89
N VAL A 172 -10.97 7.57 16.02
CA VAL A 172 -11.73 6.97 14.91
C VAL A 172 -12.92 7.86 14.50
N ARG A 173 -13.60 8.51 15.45
CA ARG A 173 -14.65 9.50 15.16
C ARG A 173 -14.08 10.69 14.40
N GLU A 174 -12.94 11.22 14.85
CA GLU A 174 -12.24 12.34 14.21
C GLU A 174 -11.81 12.01 12.78
N ALA A 175 -11.40 10.76 12.53
CA ALA A 175 -11.12 10.22 11.21
C ALA A 175 -12.40 9.87 10.39
N GLY A 176 -13.57 10.38 10.80
CA GLY A 176 -14.82 10.17 10.06
C GLY A 176 -15.35 8.75 10.09
N TYR A 177 -14.98 7.96 11.11
CA TYR A 177 -15.28 6.54 11.26
C TYR A 177 -14.68 5.67 10.16
N SER A 178 -13.52 6.04 9.63
CA SER A 178 -12.74 5.11 8.81
C SER A 178 -12.27 3.92 9.66
N LEU A 179 -12.19 2.74 9.08
CA LEU A 179 -11.47 1.60 9.64
C LEU A 179 -10.28 1.20 8.77
N ASN A 180 -9.89 2.05 7.83
CA ASN A 180 -8.72 1.83 6.98
C ASN A 180 -7.45 2.09 7.81
N PRO A 181 -6.56 1.10 8.02
CA PRO A 181 -5.33 1.28 8.78
C PRO A 181 -4.45 2.43 8.31
N ASN A 182 -4.48 2.79 7.03
CA ASN A 182 -3.69 3.88 6.46
C ASN A 182 -3.94 5.24 7.13
N ASP A 183 -5.14 5.45 7.67
CA ASP A 183 -5.51 6.70 8.33
C ASP A 183 -4.89 6.83 9.73
N TYR A 184 -4.29 5.75 10.25
CA TYR A 184 -3.80 5.66 11.62
C TYR A 184 -2.30 5.38 11.69
N VAL A 185 -1.80 4.38 10.96
CA VAL A 185 -0.41 3.91 11.15
C VAL A 185 0.63 4.92 10.69
N GLY A 186 0.22 5.92 9.89
CA GLY A 186 1.10 6.88 9.25
C GLY A 186 1.97 6.22 8.17
N ILE A 187 2.81 7.00 7.51
CA ILE A 187 3.85 6.46 6.64
C ILE A 187 5.04 6.16 7.54
N ALA A 188 5.66 4.98 7.42
CA ALA A 188 6.91 4.69 8.13
C ALA A 188 7.84 5.90 8.01
N ASP A 189 8.52 6.27 9.09
CA ASP A 189 9.52 7.33 9.01
C ASP A 189 10.49 6.95 7.89
N ARG A 190 10.40 7.66 6.75
CA ARG A 190 11.64 8.05 6.10
C ARG A 190 12.41 8.74 7.20
N ILE A 191 13.64 8.29 7.40
CA ILE A 191 14.50 8.68 8.51
C ILE A 191 14.28 10.17 8.83
N ASN A 192 13.92 10.42 10.09
CA ASN A 192 13.13 11.55 10.55
C ASN A 192 13.84 12.90 10.34
N ASP A 193 13.26 13.81 9.54
CA ASP A 193 13.72 15.15 9.10
C ASP A 193 14.15 16.15 10.21
N ALA A 194 14.18 15.76 11.49
CA ALA A 194 14.55 16.61 12.63
C ALA A 194 16.03 16.49 13.05
N LEU A 195 16.77 15.50 12.54
CA LEU A 195 18.23 15.42 12.69
C LEU A 195 18.86 15.88 11.38
N PRO A 196 20.00 16.60 11.38
CA PRO A 196 20.72 16.86 10.14
C PRO A 196 20.92 15.54 9.40
N LEU A 197 20.63 15.52 8.09
CA LEU A 197 20.70 14.36 7.20
C LEU A 197 21.93 13.47 7.51
N ARG A 198 23.05 14.10 7.83
CA ARG A 198 24.32 13.49 8.24
C ARG A 198 24.23 12.53 9.44
N ASP A 199 23.54 12.89 10.51
CA ASP A 199 23.47 12.06 11.73
C ASP A 199 22.51 10.89 11.56
N GLN A 200 21.47 11.10 10.73
CA GLN A 200 20.58 10.06 10.26
C GLN A 200 21.33 9.06 9.37
N PHE A 201 22.16 9.58 8.45
CA PHE A 201 23.04 8.78 7.60
C PHE A 201 24.11 8.06 8.39
N GLU A 202 24.67 8.63 9.45
CA GLU A 202 25.63 7.95 10.34
C GLU A 202 24.95 6.83 11.14
N LYS A 203 23.74 7.05 11.67
CA LYS A 203 22.98 5.99 12.35
C LYS A 203 22.57 4.86 11.41
N LEU A 204 22.07 5.19 10.22
CA LEU A 204 21.76 4.20 9.19
C LEU A 204 23.05 3.48 8.75
N ASN A 205 24.15 4.20 8.54
CA ASN A 205 25.44 3.59 8.21
C ASN A 205 25.99 2.71 9.33
N ASN A 206 25.76 3.04 10.59
CA ASN A 206 26.21 2.25 11.73
C ASN A 206 25.32 1.00 11.90
N PHE A 207 24.01 1.13 11.73
CA PHE A 207 23.07 -0.01 11.70
C PHE A 207 23.38 -0.95 10.53
N LEU A 208 23.62 -0.40 9.34
CA LEU A 208 24.04 -1.15 8.17
C LEU A 208 25.43 -1.75 8.37
N LYS A 209 26.38 -1.06 9.02
CA LYS A 209 27.69 -1.61 9.39
C LYS A 209 27.57 -2.76 10.38
N GLU A 210 26.70 -2.68 11.39
CA GLU A 210 26.47 -3.77 12.35
C GLU A 210 25.87 -5.00 11.67
N GLN A 211 24.86 -4.81 10.82
CA GLN A 211 24.29 -5.85 9.96
C GLN A 211 25.36 -6.44 9.01
N THR A 212 26.26 -5.60 8.50
CA THR A 212 27.34 -5.97 7.56
C THR A 212 28.55 -6.63 8.27
N ILE A 213 28.80 -6.30 9.54
CA ILE A 213 29.83 -6.92 10.39
C ILE A 213 29.37 -8.32 10.78
N ASN A 214 28.09 -8.51 11.07
CA ASN A 214 27.49 -9.83 11.25
C ASN A 214 27.42 -10.66 9.95
N SER A 215 27.46 -10.01 8.78
CA SER A 215 27.48 -10.68 7.46
C SER A 215 28.89 -10.77 6.84
N GLN A 216 29.96 -10.74 7.64
CA GLN A 216 31.38 -10.59 7.23
C GLN A 216 31.95 -11.62 6.22
N LYS A 217 31.15 -12.51 5.64
CA LYS A 217 31.61 -13.45 4.60
C LYS A 217 31.51 -12.96 3.15
N LEU A 218 30.90 -11.81 2.86
CA LEU A 218 30.53 -11.47 1.46
C LEU A 218 31.08 -10.14 0.91
N LYS A 219 32.32 -9.74 1.24
CA LYS A 219 32.82 -8.38 0.86
C LYS A 219 33.60 -8.22 -0.45
N PRO A 220 34.41 -9.17 -0.94
CA PRO A 220 35.09 -8.98 -2.23
C PRO A 220 34.25 -9.41 -3.45
N GLU A 221 33.33 -10.36 -3.25
CA GLU A 221 32.58 -10.95 -4.36
C GLU A 221 31.41 -10.07 -4.80
N ILE A 222 30.61 -9.51 -3.88
CA ILE A 222 29.42 -8.70 -4.22
C ILE A 222 29.76 -7.54 -5.16
N VAL A 223 30.84 -6.77 -4.90
CA VAL A 223 31.24 -5.64 -5.76
C VAL A 223 31.68 -6.11 -7.14
N LYS A 224 32.40 -7.25 -7.22
CA LYS A 224 32.76 -7.91 -8.48
C LYS A 224 31.52 -8.41 -9.23
N THR A 225 30.53 -8.93 -8.50
CA THR A 225 29.27 -9.43 -9.05
C THR A 225 28.42 -8.28 -9.60
N ILE A 226 28.30 -7.15 -8.89
CA ILE A 226 27.61 -5.93 -9.36
C ILE A 226 28.26 -5.38 -10.63
N GLN A 227 29.59 -5.32 -10.68
CA GLN A 227 30.31 -4.91 -11.89
C GLN A 227 30.18 -5.92 -13.05
N SER A 228 29.96 -7.20 -12.75
CA SER A 228 29.67 -8.22 -13.76
C SER A 228 28.23 -8.15 -14.29
N TYR A 229 27.26 -7.72 -13.47
CA TYR A 229 25.85 -7.51 -13.88
C TYR A 229 25.67 -6.37 -14.90
N ALA A 230 26.54 -5.36 -14.89
CA ALA A 230 26.56 -4.33 -15.93
C ALA A 230 26.93 -4.86 -17.33
N LYS A 231 27.45 -6.09 -17.43
CA LYS A 231 27.85 -6.76 -18.70
C LYS A 231 26.96 -7.93 -19.09
N LEU A 232 25.91 -8.24 -18.31
CA LEU A 232 25.05 -9.39 -18.54
C LEU A 232 23.99 -9.10 -19.61
N ASP A 233 23.68 -10.10 -20.44
CA ASP A 233 22.50 -10.08 -21.30
C ASP A 233 21.26 -10.32 -20.42
N TRP A 234 20.57 -9.22 -20.10
CA TRP A 234 19.42 -9.16 -19.19
C TRP A 234 18.24 -10.05 -19.60
N LYS A 235 18.24 -10.61 -20.82
CA LYS A 235 17.20 -11.52 -21.31
C LYS A 235 17.19 -12.88 -20.62
N HIS A 236 18.27 -13.27 -19.94
CA HIS A 236 18.44 -14.63 -19.40
C HIS A 236 18.62 -14.70 -17.87
N VAL A 237 18.43 -13.58 -17.16
CA VAL A 237 18.49 -13.55 -15.70
C VAL A 237 17.13 -13.98 -15.13
N ASP A 238 17.14 -15.00 -14.27
CA ASP A 238 15.94 -15.41 -13.53
C ASP A 238 15.71 -14.45 -12.35
N PHE A 239 14.60 -13.72 -12.42
CA PHE A 239 14.19 -12.65 -11.52
C PHE A 239 13.20 -13.14 -10.44
N SER A 240 13.10 -14.45 -10.24
CA SER A 240 12.14 -15.10 -9.35
C SER A 240 12.34 -14.79 -7.86
N SER A 241 13.51 -14.31 -7.41
CA SER A 241 13.72 -13.88 -6.02
C SER A 241 13.65 -12.34 -5.88
N VAL A 242 12.49 -11.85 -5.44
CA VAL A 242 12.24 -10.42 -5.24
C VAL A 242 13.18 -9.78 -4.21
N GLU A 243 13.60 -10.54 -3.19
CA GLU A 243 14.52 -10.04 -2.15
C GLU A 243 15.91 -9.68 -2.70
N VAL A 244 16.43 -10.44 -3.67
CA VAL A 244 17.73 -10.14 -4.30
C VAL A 244 17.62 -8.92 -5.19
N LEU A 245 16.51 -8.79 -5.92
CA LEU A 245 16.21 -7.62 -6.74
C LEU A 245 16.04 -6.35 -5.93
N GLU A 246 15.29 -6.39 -4.83
CA GLU A 246 15.11 -5.23 -3.94
C GLU A 246 16.42 -4.81 -3.29
N GLN A 247 17.20 -5.78 -2.79
CA GLN A 247 18.54 -5.50 -2.25
C GLN A 247 19.46 -4.90 -3.32
N LEU A 248 19.38 -5.39 -4.56
CA LEU A 248 20.17 -4.89 -5.69
C LEU A 248 19.72 -3.48 -6.12
N ILE A 249 18.43 -3.19 -6.15
CA ILE A 249 17.88 -1.86 -6.44
C ILE A 249 18.31 -0.86 -5.34
N HIS A 250 18.18 -1.24 -4.07
CA HIS A 250 18.65 -0.41 -2.96
C HIS A 250 20.14 -0.13 -3.06
N LEU A 251 20.93 -1.14 -3.40
CA LEU A 251 22.38 -0.99 -3.49
C LEU A 251 22.80 -0.17 -4.71
N ILE A 252 22.13 -0.32 -5.86
CA ILE A 252 22.33 0.56 -7.02
C ILE A 252 21.98 1.99 -6.65
N TYR A 253 20.84 2.21 -5.98
CA TYR A 253 20.42 3.55 -5.57
C TYR A 253 21.47 4.20 -4.66
N VAL A 254 21.91 3.48 -3.63
CA VAL A 254 22.91 3.96 -2.68
C VAL A 254 24.25 4.20 -3.36
N GLU A 255 24.77 3.26 -4.13
CA GLU A 255 26.07 3.44 -4.76
C GLU A 255 26.04 4.54 -5.81
N TRP A 256 25.03 4.62 -6.66
CA TRP A 256 25.05 5.51 -7.82
C TRP A 256 24.57 6.92 -7.50
N PHE A 257 23.54 7.07 -6.66
CA PHE A 257 22.87 8.34 -6.44
C PHE A 257 23.14 8.95 -5.06
N VAL A 258 23.67 8.17 -4.11
CA VAL A 258 24.09 8.68 -2.80
C VAL A 258 25.61 8.79 -2.72
N ASN A 259 26.32 7.70 -3.03
CA ASN A 259 27.78 7.68 -2.99
C ASN A 259 28.44 8.19 -4.28
N TYR A 260 27.65 8.49 -5.31
CA TYR A 260 28.10 8.90 -6.64
C TYR A 260 29.11 7.93 -7.29
N ARG A 261 29.05 6.64 -6.93
CA ARG A 261 29.85 5.53 -7.45
C ARG A 261 29.15 4.78 -8.57
N TYR A 262 28.62 5.52 -9.55
CA TYR A 262 28.09 4.94 -10.79
C TYR A 262 29.23 4.51 -11.71
N PRO A 263 29.01 3.60 -12.68
CA PRO A 263 30.06 3.18 -13.61
C PRO A 263 30.72 4.37 -14.33
N GLY A 264 32.04 4.51 -14.18
CA GLY A 264 32.81 5.59 -14.80
C GLY A 264 32.92 6.88 -13.96
N HIS A 265 32.35 6.92 -12.75
CA HIS A 265 32.46 8.06 -11.83
C HIS A 265 33.90 8.46 -11.51
N GLU A 266 34.85 7.52 -11.58
CA GLU A 266 36.28 7.75 -11.28
C GLU A 266 36.90 8.78 -12.23
N LYS A 267 36.31 8.99 -13.41
CA LYS A 267 36.74 9.95 -14.42
C LYS A 267 36.14 11.35 -14.22
N ILE A 268 35.14 11.47 -13.34
CA ILE A 268 34.41 12.71 -13.10
C ILE A 268 34.94 13.36 -11.82
N LYS A 269 35.34 14.63 -11.92
CA LYS A 269 35.76 15.39 -10.74
C LYS A 269 34.56 15.63 -9.83
N MET A 270 34.76 15.52 -8.52
CA MET A 270 33.77 15.93 -7.52
C MET A 270 33.97 17.42 -7.22
N VAL A 271 32.91 18.20 -7.32
CA VAL A 271 32.87 19.65 -7.04
C VAL A 271 32.01 19.90 -5.82
N ASP A 272 32.31 20.97 -5.09
CA ASP A 272 31.45 21.40 -3.98
C ASP A 272 30.11 21.88 -4.53
N SER A 273 29.00 21.36 -3.98
CA SER A 273 27.66 21.79 -4.38
C SER A 273 27.25 23.14 -3.78
N GLY A 274 27.97 23.64 -2.77
CA GLY A 274 27.56 24.82 -2.01
C GLY A 274 26.31 24.58 -1.15
N THR A 275 25.98 23.32 -0.86
CA THR A 275 24.82 22.90 -0.06
C THR A 275 25.21 21.85 0.99
N ASP A 276 24.29 21.50 1.88
CA ASP A 276 24.48 20.45 2.89
C ASP A 276 24.68 19.04 2.29
N PHE A 277 24.48 18.87 0.97
CA PHE A 277 24.76 17.61 0.26
C PHE A 277 26.25 17.40 -0.06
N GLY A 278 27.11 18.38 0.25
CA GLY A 278 28.56 18.24 0.13
C GLY A 278 29.03 18.21 -1.32
N LYS A 279 29.97 17.31 -1.64
CA LYS A 279 30.54 17.23 -3.00
C LYS A 279 29.65 16.40 -3.92
N ILE A 280 29.43 16.90 -5.13
CA ILE A 280 28.65 16.24 -6.19
C ILE A 280 29.50 16.11 -7.47
N PRO A 281 29.15 15.21 -8.41
CA PRO A 281 29.88 15.10 -9.66
C PRO A 281 29.81 16.39 -10.49
N MET A 282 30.93 16.77 -11.11
CA MET A 282 31.01 17.93 -11.99
C MET A 282 29.96 17.82 -13.11
N GLY A 283 29.12 18.85 -13.25
CA GLY A 283 28.00 18.89 -14.21
C GLY A 283 26.64 18.48 -13.62
N TRP A 284 26.58 18.07 -12.35
CA TRP A 284 25.34 17.81 -11.64
C TRP A 284 24.86 19.07 -10.89
N GLU A 285 23.55 19.21 -10.74
CA GLU A 285 22.91 20.35 -10.09
C GLU A 285 21.88 19.86 -9.06
N ILE A 286 21.77 20.56 -7.94
CA ILE A 286 20.76 20.31 -6.91
C ILE A 286 19.60 21.29 -7.15
N LYS A 287 18.40 20.75 -7.38
CA LYS A 287 17.18 21.54 -7.66
C LYS A 287 16.00 21.04 -6.86
N SER A 288 15.04 21.92 -6.61
CA SER A 288 13.74 21.50 -6.09
C SER A 288 13.03 20.64 -7.13
N ILE A 289 12.37 19.56 -6.67
CA ILE A 289 11.67 18.65 -7.58
C ILE A 289 10.65 19.40 -8.46
N GLY A 290 9.96 20.40 -7.90
CA GLY A 290 8.96 21.21 -8.60
C GLY A 290 9.52 22.08 -9.74
N GLU A 291 10.84 22.27 -9.82
CA GLU A 291 11.49 22.93 -10.96
C GLU A 291 11.66 22.00 -12.17
N LYS A 292 11.61 20.69 -11.94
CA LYS A 292 11.79 19.65 -12.97
C LYS A 292 10.53 18.84 -13.24
N ILE A 293 9.55 18.84 -12.33
CA ILE A 293 8.29 18.12 -12.48
C ILE A 293 7.10 19.10 -12.47
N THR A 294 6.14 18.86 -13.36
CA THR A 294 4.84 19.52 -13.31
C THR A 294 3.84 18.63 -12.58
N ILE A 295 3.35 19.08 -11.43
CA ILE A 295 2.32 18.34 -10.68
C ILE A 295 0.95 18.66 -11.27
N LEU A 296 0.30 17.66 -11.85
CA LEU A 296 -1.04 17.78 -12.42
C LEU A 296 -2.05 17.03 -11.55
N LYS A 297 -3.17 17.67 -11.22
CA LYS A 297 -4.30 16.99 -10.60
C LYS A 297 -5.14 16.33 -11.70
N GLY A 298 -5.43 15.03 -11.54
CA GLY A 298 -6.23 14.29 -12.52
C GLY A 298 -7.60 14.94 -12.74
N LYS A 299 -8.05 14.99 -14.00
CA LYS A 299 -9.40 15.46 -14.36
C LYS A 299 -10.40 14.32 -14.23
N ASN A 300 -11.63 14.65 -13.85
CA ASN A 300 -12.69 13.65 -13.76
C ASN A 300 -13.29 13.38 -15.14
N ILE A 301 -12.68 12.44 -15.88
CA ILE A 301 -13.21 11.93 -17.14
C ILE A 301 -13.95 10.63 -16.81
N THR A 302 -15.26 10.59 -17.05
CA THR A 302 -16.13 9.42 -16.83
C THR A 302 -16.51 8.76 -18.17
N GLN A 303 -16.98 7.51 -18.17
CA GLN A 303 -17.48 6.84 -19.38
C GLN A 303 -18.64 7.59 -20.07
N ASN A 304 -19.42 8.39 -19.34
CA ASN A 304 -20.51 9.18 -19.94
C ASN A 304 -20.00 10.45 -20.65
N THR A 305 -18.75 10.83 -20.39
CA THR A 305 -18.12 12.04 -20.93
C THR A 305 -17.00 11.72 -21.93
N ILE A 306 -16.78 10.45 -22.26
CA ILE A 306 -15.74 10.08 -23.23
C ILE A 306 -16.22 10.33 -24.67
N SER A 307 -15.32 10.89 -25.45
CA SER A 307 -15.33 10.78 -26.92
C SER A 307 -14.39 9.63 -27.31
N ALA A 308 -14.85 8.75 -28.20
CA ALA A 308 -14.11 7.55 -28.62
C ALA A 308 -12.77 7.91 -29.27
N GLY A 309 -11.70 7.19 -28.90
CA GLY A 309 -10.35 7.39 -29.44
C GLY A 309 -9.35 6.37 -28.89
N GLU A 310 -8.05 6.61 -29.08
CA GLU A 310 -6.96 5.68 -28.71
C GLU A 310 -6.15 6.10 -27.47
N VAL A 311 -6.51 7.21 -26.83
CA VAL A 311 -5.73 7.76 -25.70
C VAL A 311 -6.15 7.08 -24.40
N PRO A 312 -5.25 6.39 -23.67
CA PRO A 312 -5.62 5.70 -22.43
C PRO A 312 -6.01 6.68 -21.32
N VAL A 313 -7.10 6.38 -20.63
CA VAL A 313 -7.53 7.07 -19.40
C VAL A 313 -7.04 6.26 -18.21
N VAL A 314 -6.04 6.77 -17.48
CA VAL A 314 -5.49 6.10 -16.31
C VAL A 314 -6.26 6.51 -15.05
N ALA A 315 -7.00 5.57 -14.47
CA ALA A 315 -7.73 5.74 -13.22
C ALA A 315 -7.13 4.86 -12.13
N GLY A 316 -6.65 5.46 -11.04
CA GLY A 316 -6.13 4.70 -9.89
C GLY A 316 -4.82 3.93 -10.14
N GLY A 317 -4.09 4.22 -11.23
CA GLY A 317 -2.71 3.79 -11.46
C GLY A 317 -2.49 2.37 -12.00
N MET A 318 -3.49 1.48 -11.95
CA MET A 318 -3.32 0.07 -12.33
C MET A 318 -3.29 -0.22 -13.84
N GLY A 319 -3.69 0.74 -14.68
CA GLY A 319 -3.73 0.63 -16.14
C GLY A 319 -4.81 1.51 -16.77
N PRO A 320 -5.01 1.46 -18.09
CA PRO A 320 -6.09 2.18 -18.77
C PRO A 320 -7.45 1.61 -18.35
N ALA A 321 -8.33 2.45 -17.83
CA ALA A 321 -9.73 2.07 -17.55
C ALA A 321 -10.56 2.03 -18.84
N TYR A 322 -10.28 2.93 -19.78
CA TYR A 322 -10.88 3.04 -21.12
C TYR A 322 -10.06 4.03 -21.98
N TYR A 323 -10.54 4.33 -23.18
CA TYR A 323 -9.85 5.20 -24.14
C TYR A 323 -10.67 6.44 -24.49
N HIS A 324 -9.97 7.55 -24.73
CA HIS A 324 -10.50 8.84 -25.10
C HIS A 324 -9.82 9.36 -26.39
N ASN A 325 -10.32 10.44 -26.99
CA ASN A 325 -9.71 11.04 -28.19
C ASN A 325 -8.66 12.12 -27.86
N THR A 326 -8.66 12.65 -26.65
CA THR A 326 -7.86 13.83 -26.30
C THR A 326 -6.96 13.56 -25.11
N SER A 327 -5.68 13.94 -25.22
CA SER A 327 -4.70 13.91 -24.14
C SER A 327 -4.81 15.13 -23.20
N ASN A 328 -4.44 14.99 -21.92
CA ASN A 328 -4.27 16.10 -20.98
C ASN A 328 -2.93 16.10 -20.22
N ALA A 329 -2.00 15.22 -20.59
CA ALA A 329 -0.63 15.15 -20.12
C ALA A 329 0.29 14.58 -21.22
N SER A 330 1.60 14.73 -21.10
CA SER A 330 2.57 14.18 -22.07
C SER A 330 3.63 13.40 -21.31
N GLY A 331 4.01 12.24 -21.83
CA GLY A 331 4.99 11.36 -21.18
C GLY A 331 6.38 12.00 -21.12
N PRO A 332 7.26 11.55 -20.20
CA PRO A 332 7.00 10.56 -19.16
C PRO A 332 6.14 11.12 -18.01
N VAL A 333 5.15 10.35 -17.55
CA VAL A 333 4.27 10.72 -16.44
C VAL A 333 4.31 9.70 -15.33
N ILE A 334 4.52 10.15 -14.10
CA ILE A 334 4.30 9.37 -12.89
C ILE A 334 2.87 9.62 -12.41
N THR A 335 2.05 8.58 -12.33
CA THR A 335 0.70 8.67 -11.75
C THR A 335 0.71 8.16 -10.34
N VAL A 336 0.04 8.87 -9.44
CA VAL A 336 -0.21 8.44 -8.06
C VAL A 336 -1.71 8.41 -7.83
N SER A 337 -2.24 7.27 -7.40
CA SER A 337 -3.66 7.13 -7.06
C SER A 337 -3.99 7.89 -5.78
N ALA A 338 -4.90 8.85 -5.88
CA ALA A 338 -5.22 9.76 -4.78
C ALA A 338 -6.21 9.19 -3.75
N SER A 339 -7.07 8.23 -4.13
CA SER A 339 -8.14 7.71 -3.25
C SER A 339 -8.72 6.36 -3.74
N GLY A 340 -9.58 5.73 -2.94
CA GLY A 340 -10.25 4.47 -3.26
C GLY A 340 -9.39 3.23 -3.02
N ALA A 341 -9.80 2.08 -3.58
CA ALA A 341 -9.16 0.77 -3.36
C ALA A 341 -7.65 0.72 -3.67
N ASN A 342 -7.15 1.68 -4.47
CA ASN A 342 -5.75 1.74 -4.93
C ASN A 342 -4.99 2.96 -4.41
N ALA A 343 -5.47 3.68 -3.39
CA ALA A 343 -4.82 4.89 -2.90
C ALA A 343 -3.31 4.64 -2.59
N GLY A 344 -2.44 5.53 -3.07
CA GLY A 344 -0.98 5.43 -2.93
C GLY A 344 -0.28 4.58 -4.00
N PHE A 345 -1.01 3.92 -4.91
CA PHE A 345 -0.40 3.20 -6.02
C PHE A 345 0.33 4.15 -6.98
N VAL A 346 1.58 3.82 -7.32
CA VAL A 346 2.45 4.62 -8.20
C VAL A 346 2.74 3.85 -9.49
N ASN A 347 2.71 4.53 -10.63
CA ASN A 347 3.05 3.94 -11.92
C ASN A 347 3.78 4.97 -12.81
N LEU A 348 4.65 4.50 -13.71
CA LEU A 348 5.41 5.33 -14.65
C LEU A 348 4.98 4.99 -16.08
N TYR A 349 4.47 6.00 -16.79
CA TYR A 349 4.05 5.90 -18.17
C TYR A 349 5.04 6.63 -19.08
N PHE A 350 5.68 5.89 -19.98
CA PHE A 350 6.44 6.45 -21.09
C PHE A 350 5.51 6.66 -22.30
N GLU A 351 5.86 7.55 -23.23
CA GLU A 351 5.00 7.96 -24.36
C GLU A 351 4.48 6.79 -25.23
N GLU A 352 5.13 5.62 -25.23
CA GLU A 352 4.64 4.41 -25.91
C GLU A 352 3.63 3.62 -25.07
N THR A 353 2.36 4.02 -25.09
CA THR A 353 1.25 3.15 -24.64
C THR A 353 0.31 2.71 -25.76
N THR A 354 0.66 2.91 -27.03
CA THR A 354 -0.04 2.20 -28.10
C THR A 354 0.53 0.79 -28.24
N LYS A 355 -0.20 -0.18 -27.65
CA LYS A 355 -0.04 -1.65 -27.73
C LYS A 355 0.83 -2.30 -26.66
N ARG A 356 0.38 -2.26 -25.41
CA ARG A 356 0.40 -3.48 -24.57
C ARG A 356 -1.02 -3.99 -24.47
N ASN A 357 -1.23 -5.25 -24.86
CA ASN A 357 -2.51 -5.95 -24.67
C ASN A 357 -2.78 -6.07 -23.17
N TYR A 358 -3.43 -5.07 -22.60
CA TYR A 358 -3.98 -5.16 -21.25
C TYR A 358 -5.39 -5.74 -21.36
N PRO A 359 -5.74 -6.78 -20.60
CA PRO A 359 -7.10 -7.28 -20.54
C PRO A 359 -8.03 -6.15 -20.05
N GLN A 360 -9.05 -5.82 -20.84
CA GLN A 360 -10.00 -4.78 -20.50
C GLN A 360 -10.74 -5.14 -19.21
N THR A 361 -10.83 -4.21 -18.27
CA THR A 361 -11.70 -4.35 -17.09
C THR A 361 -12.71 -3.21 -17.11
N GLU A 362 -13.99 -3.57 -17.22
CA GLU A 362 -15.11 -2.64 -17.21
C GLU A 362 -15.36 -2.08 -15.81
N ARG A 363 -14.66 -1.03 -15.36
CA ARG A 363 -15.08 -0.22 -14.20
C ARG A 363 -14.75 1.27 -14.34
N CYS A 364 -15.75 2.10 -14.05
CA CYS A 364 -15.70 3.57 -14.04
C CYS A 364 -14.68 4.15 -13.04
N GLY A 365 -13.91 5.15 -13.47
CA GLY A 365 -13.04 5.96 -12.61
C GLY A 365 -12.46 7.18 -13.34
N THR A 366 -12.14 8.22 -12.58
CA THR A 366 -11.59 9.51 -13.02
C THR A 366 -10.16 9.37 -13.56
N GLY A 367 -9.71 10.12 -14.58
CA GLY A 367 -8.38 9.90 -15.16
C GLY A 367 -7.72 10.98 -16.02
N THR A 368 -6.42 10.78 -16.26
CA THR A 368 -5.49 11.62 -17.04
C THR A 368 -5.18 10.90 -18.38
N CYS A 369 -5.02 11.64 -19.48
CA CYS A 369 -4.87 11.19 -20.86
C CYS A 369 -3.49 11.60 -21.43
N LEU A 370 -2.83 10.80 -22.29
CA LEU A 370 -1.44 11.03 -22.79
C LEU A 370 -1.33 11.16 -24.34
N SER A 371 -0.46 12.04 -24.88
CA SER A 371 -0.31 12.33 -26.33
C SER A 371 0.85 11.58 -27.00
N LYS A 372 0.78 11.40 -28.33
CA LYS A 372 1.88 10.91 -29.20
C LYS A 372 2.87 12.02 -29.56
N GLY A 373 4.16 11.76 -29.38
CA GLY A 373 5.28 12.53 -29.95
C GLY A 373 6.38 11.57 -30.40
N SER A 374 7.16 11.95 -31.41
CA SER A 374 8.23 11.13 -32.02
C SER A 374 9.57 11.84 -31.91
N TYR A 375 10.62 11.14 -31.47
CA TYR A 375 12.01 11.56 -31.67
C TYR A 375 12.95 10.37 -31.98
N GLU A 376 13.88 10.64 -32.90
CA GLU A 376 15.04 9.82 -33.27
C GLU A 376 16.16 9.99 -32.24
N TYR A 377 16.96 8.93 -32.07
CA TYR A 377 18.00 8.75 -31.04
C TYR A 377 19.20 9.69 -31.12
#